data_AF-A0A5N7C0A8-F1
#
_entry.id   AF-A0A5N7C0A8-F1
#
_cell.length_a   1.000
_cell.length_b   1.000
_cell.length_c   1.000
_cell.angle_alpha   90.00
_cell.angle_beta   90.00
_cell.angle_gamma   90.00
#
_symmetry.space_group_name_H-M   'P 1'
#
loop_
_entity.id
_entity.type
_entity.pdbx_description
1 polymer ?
#
loop_
_entity_poly.entity_id
_entity_poly.type
_entity_poly.pdbx_seq_one_letter_code
_entity_poly.pdbx_strand_id
1 'polypeptide(L)'
;MYYPSNHEFSNGCYLLLPFNIGEYGWACTSDNQQMGVAPWDDVPGPKGTHDDLYQPGYNGFMGLRDVQLHKVLRNRASNIEDGHWEVGKDGVIGGIERFEEADTEEYWEKYWVPPSW
;
A
#
# COMPACT_ATOMS: atom_id res chain seq x y z
N MET A 1 7.02 25.36 -27.52
CA MET A 1 5.86 24.65 -26.95
C MET A 1 6.33 24.03 -25.65
N TYR A 2 5.95 24.61 -24.51
CA TYR A 2 6.33 24.13 -23.18
C TYR A 2 5.25 23.11 -22.78
N TYR A 3 5.59 21.82 -22.75
CA TYR A 3 4.71 20.85 -22.12
C TYR A 3 4.84 21.09 -20.61
N PRO A 4 3.77 21.43 -19.87
CA PRO A 4 3.86 21.44 -18.43
C PRO A 4 4.34 20.04 -18.01
N SER A 5 5.53 19.97 -17.39
CA SER A 5 5.97 18.76 -16.73
C SER A 5 4.88 18.39 -15.75
N ASN A 6 4.37 17.19 -15.91
CA ASN A 6 3.23 16.70 -15.16
C ASN A 6 3.75 16.31 -13.76
N HIS A 7 4.13 17.32 -12.97
CA HIS A 7 4.82 17.25 -11.68
C HIS A 7 4.09 16.38 -10.65
N GLU A 8 2.80 16.15 -10.86
CA GLU A 8 1.98 15.25 -10.05
C GLU A 8 2.45 13.79 -10.10
N PHE A 9 3.26 13.41 -11.10
CA PHE A 9 3.78 12.06 -11.27
C PHE A 9 5.24 11.89 -10.82
N SER A 10 5.91 12.93 -10.31
CA SER A 10 7.32 12.83 -9.90
C SER A 10 7.52 12.36 -8.46
N ASN A 11 6.46 12.00 -7.74
CA ASN A 11 6.48 11.63 -6.32
C ASN A 11 5.96 10.20 -6.03
N GLY A 12 5.95 9.34 -7.06
CA GLY A 12 5.70 7.91 -6.88
C GLY A 12 6.72 7.27 -5.95
N CYS A 13 6.28 6.31 -5.14
CA CYS A 13 7.12 5.55 -4.23
C CYS A 13 6.49 4.18 -3.95
N TYR A 14 7.31 3.24 -3.49
CA TYR A 14 6.83 1.99 -2.90
C TYR A 14 7.46 1.81 -1.52
N LEU A 15 6.75 1.10 -0.64
CA LEU A 15 7.24 0.73 0.67
C LEU A 15 7.91 -0.63 0.56
N LEU A 16 9.23 -0.68 0.74
CA LEU A 16 9.97 -1.94 0.80
C LEU A 16 9.96 -2.47 2.24
N LEU A 17 9.28 -3.58 2.46
CA LEU A 17 9.24 -4.28 3.74
C LEU A 17 10.40 -5.29 3.85
N PRO A 18 10.93 -5.55 5.06
CA PRO A 18 11.95 -6.58 5.28
C PRO A 18 11.36 -8.00 5.34
N PHE A 19 10.06 -8.15 5.12
CA PHE A 19 9.30 -9.40 5.12
C PHE A 19 8.18 -9.33 4.08
N ASN A 20 7.64 -10.49 3.72
CA ASN A 20 6.48 -10.58 2.83
C ASN A 20 5.17 -10.48 3.64
N ILE A 21 4.16 -9.87 3.05
CA ILE A 21 2.76 -9.88 3.52
C ILE A 21 1.83 -10.14 2.33
N GLY A 22 0.59 -10.56 2.60
CA GLY A 22 -0.43 -10.81 1.57
C GLY A 22 -0.76 -12.29 1.36
N GLU A 23 -0.03 -13.23 1.99
CA GLU A 23 -0.28 -14.67 1.87
C GLU A 23 -1.62 -15.10 2.50
N TYR A 24 -2.13 -14.36 3.48
CA TYR A 24 -3.43 -14.63 4.10
C TYR A 24 -4.59 -14.06 3.28
N GLY A 25 -4.31 -13.24 2.27
CA GLY A 25 -5.29 -12.73 1.32
C GLY A 25 -6.16 -11.58 1.83
N TRP A 26 -5.74 -10.90 2.89
CA TRP A 26 -6.44 -9.70 3.37
C TRP A 26 -5.80 -8.42 2.84
N ALA A 27 -4.47 -8.44 2.66
CA ALA A 27 -3.77 -7.27 2.14
C ALA A 27 -4.14 -7.00 0.67
N CYS A 28 -4.59 -5.78 0.39
CA CYS A 28 -5.08 -5.38 -0.93
C CYS A 28 -4.36 -4.16 -1.48
N THR A 29 -4.18 -4.13 -2.81
CA THR A 29 -3.84 -2.92 -3.56
C THR A 29 -5.04 -1.96 -3.65
N SER A 30 -4.82 -0.72 -4.09
CA SER A 30 -5.88 0.31 -4.12
C SER A 30 -7.09 -0.05 -4.97
N ASP A 31 -6.94 -0.90 -5.97
CA ASP A 31 -8.04 -1.44 -6.77
C ASP A 31 -8.84 -2.57 -6.08
N ASN A 32 -8.58 -2.83 -4.79
CA ASN A 32 -9.13 -3.93 -3.99
C ASN A 32 -8.73 -5.32 -4.49
N GLN A 33 -7.70 -5.44 -5.31
CA GLN A 33 -7.11 -6.72 -5.65
C GLN A 33 -6.21 -7.20 -4.50
N GLN A 34 -6.25 -8.48 -4.17
CA GLN A 34 -5.32 -9.08 -3.22
C GLN A 34 -3.88 -8.93 -3.73
N MET A 35 -2.95 -8.64 -2.83
CA MET A 35 -1.52 -8.51 -3.15
C MET A 35 -0.96 -9.79 -3.80
N GLY A 36 0.02 -9.62 -4.69
CA GLY A 36 0.67 -10.73 -5.39
C GLY A 36 -0.14 -11.41 -6.49
N VAL A 37 -1.40 -11.03 -6.73
CA VAL A 37 -2.22 -11.55 -7.83
C VAL A 37 -1.89 -10.79 -9.12
N ALA A 38 -1.42 -11.50 -10.14
CA ALA A 38 -1.13 -10.91 -11.44
C ALA A 38 -2.17 -11.30 -12.51
N PRO A 39 -2.46 -10.42 -13.50
CA PRO A 39 -3.38 -10.73 -14.61
C PRO A 39 -2.98 -11.94 -15.47
N TRP A 40 -1.71 -12.35 -15.42
CA TRP A 40 -1.15 -13.46 -16.18
C TRP A 40 -0.92 -14.73 -15.33
N ASP A 41 -1.42 -14.77 -14.09
CA ASP A 41 -1.35 -15.98 -13.27
C ASP A 41 -2.28 -17.07 -13.83
N ASP A 42 -1.74 -18.29 -14.02
CA ASP A 42 -2.52 -19.46 -14.45
C ASP A 42 -3.62 -19.81 -13.43
N VAL A 43 -3.31 -19.63 -12.14
CA VAL A 43 -4.24 -19.76 -11.02
C VAL A 43 -4.10 -18.51 -10.16
N PRO A 44 -5.02 -17.54 -10.29
CA PRO A 44 -4.99 -16.32 -9.48
C PRO A 44 -5.15 -16.66 -7.99
N GLY A 45 -4.26 -16.12 -7.17
CA GLY A 45 -4.32 -16.28 -5.73
C GLY A 45 -3.34 -15.35 -5.01
N PRO A 46 -3.64 -14.97 -3.77
CA PRO A 46 -2.78 -14.11 -2.97
C PRO A 46 -1.37 -14.70 -2.86
N LYS A 47 -0.36 -13.85 -2.92
CA LYS A 47 1.05 -14.23 -2.70
C LYS A 47 1.71 -13.21 -1.82
N GLY A 48 2.64 -13.68 -0.99
CA GLY A 48 3.46 -12.81 -0.17
C GLY A 48 4.34 -11.93 -1.04
N THR A 49 4.18 -10.62 -0.92
CA THR A 49 5.05 -9.61 -1.53
C THR A 49 5.53 -8.63 -0.48
N HIS A 50 6.58 -7.88 -0.80
CA HIS A 50 7.24 -6.98 0.15
C HIS A 50 7.19 -5.52 -0.31
N ASP A 51 6.51 -5.25 -1.43
CA ASP A 51 6.47 -3.97 -2.12
C ASP A 51 5.09 -3.59 -2.68
N ASP A 52 4.09 -4.49 -2.71
CA ASP A 52 2.75 -4.15 -3.24
C ASP A 52 1.89 -3.32 -2.26
N LEU A 53 2.24 -3.22 -0.97
CA LEU A 53 1.43 -2.50 -0.01
C LEU A 53 1.31 -1.02 -0.42
N TYR A 54 0.07 -0.51 -0.40
CA TYR A 54 -0.33 0.82 -0.89
C TYR A 54 -0.26 1.02 -2.42
N GLN A 55 0.23 0.05 -3.19
CA GLN A 55 0.31 0.19 -4.65
C GLN A 55 -1.09 0.20 -5.28
N PRO A 56 -1.26 0.87 -6.44
CA PRO A 56 -2.57 1.00 -7.05
C PRO A 56 -3.18 -0.31 -7.55
N GLY A 57 -2.38 -1.37 -7.68
CA GLY A 57 -2.78 -2.60 -8.36
C GLY A 57 -2.77 -2.43 -9.88
N TYR A 58 -3.36 -3.40 -10.57
CA TYR A 58 -3.35 -3.43 -12.04
C TYR A 58 -4.66 -2.88 -12.59
N ASN A 59 -4.62 -1.67 -13.15
CA ASN A 59 -5.70 -1.21 -14.00
C ASN A 59 -5.22 -1.12 -15.46
N GLY A 60 -5.93 -1.78 -16.37
CA GLY A 60 -5.55 -1.84 -17.80
C GLY A 60 -5.66 -0.51 -18.57
N PHE A 61 -5.87 0.60 -17.87
CA PHE A 61 -6.13 1.93 -18.44
C PHE A 61 -5.05 2.96 -18.08
N MET A 62 -4.33 2.78 -16.97
CA MET A 62 -3.26 3.67 -16.51
C MET A 62 -1.93 2.92 -16.57
N GLY A 63 -0.85 3.64 -16.90
CA GLY A 63 0.49 3.07 -16.76
C GLY A 63 0.71 2.61 -15.33
N LEU A 64 1.49 1.53 -15.13
CA LEU A 64 1.96 1.10 -13.81
C LEU A 64 2.62 2.31 -13.12
N ARG A 65 1.90 2.96 -12.21
CA ARG A 65 2.39 4.12 -11.47
C ARG A 65 2.47 3.74 -10.02
N ASP A 66 3.56 4.08 -9.38
CA ASP A 66 3.68 3.87 -7.95
C ASP A 66 2.77 4.85 -7.19
N VAL A 67 2.36 4.46 -5.97
CA VAL A 67 1.58 5.34 -5.10
C VAL A 67 2.35 6.63 -4.78
N GLN A 68 1.65 7.76 -4.71
CA GLN A 68 2.26 9.04 -4.35
C GLN A 68 2.65 9.07 -2.86
N LEU A 69 3.89 9.46 -2.53
CA LEU A 69 4.42 9.45 -1.15
C LEU A 69 3.50 10.11 -0.11
N HIS A 70 2.87 11.23 -0.47
CA HIS A 70 1.99 11.95 0.46
C HIS A 70 0.75 11.16 0.86
N LYS A 71 0.28 10.21 0.04
CA LYS A 71 -0.86 9.34 0.34
C LYS A 71 -0.48 8.31 1.41
N VAL A 72 0.70 7.71 1.27
CA VAL A 72 1.27 6.79 2.27
C VAL A 72 1.46 7.52 3.60
N LEU A 73 2.05 8.72 3.58
CA LEU A 73 2.25 9.52 4.80
C LEU A 73 0.93 9.94 5.45
N ARG A 74 -0.10 10.28 4.65
CA ARG A 74 -1.43 10.61 5.16
C ARG A 74 -2.11 9.41 5.81
N ASN A 75 -2.08 8.23 5.18
CA ASN A 75 -2.63 7.01 5.76
C ASN A 75 -1.97 6.68 7.12
N ARG A 76 -0.64 6.81 7.23
CA ARG A 76 0.09 6.63 8.49
C ARG A 76 -0.31 7.66 9.55
N ALA A 77 -0.46 8.92 9.16
CA ALA A 77 -0.90 9.98 10.07
C ALA A 77 -2.32 9.68 10.60
N SER A 78 -3.25 9.29 9.74
CA SER A 78 -4.61 8.92 10.16
C SER A 78 -4.62 7.74 11.12
N ASN A 79 -3.80 6.71 10.90
CA ASN A 79 -3.67 5.60 11.86
C ASN A 79 -3.22 6.05 13.26
N ILE A 80 -2.37 7.08 13.36
CA ILE A 80 -1.96 7.67 14.64
C ILE A 80 -3.09 8.53 15.23
N GLU A 81 -3.68 9.40 14.42
CA GLU A 81 -4.73 10.34 14.84
C GLU A 81 -6.00 9.62 15.33
N ASP A 82 -6.36 8.51 14.67
CA ASP A 82 -7.51 7.67 15.02
C ASP A 82 -7.21 6.71 16.18
N GLY A 83 -5.97 6.69 16.69
CA GLY A 83 -5.56 5.87 17.83
C GLY A 83 -5.30 4.39 17.52
N HIS A 84 -5.26 4.00 16.25
CA HIS A 84 -4.88 2.64 15.84
C HIS A 84 -3.39 2.36 16.11
N TRP A 85 -2.55 3.37 15.87
CA TRP A 85 -1.13 3.31 16.15
C TRP A 85 -0.79 4.14 17.39
N GLU A 86 -0.41 3.44 18.45
CA GLU A 86 0.13 4.07 19.65
C GLU A 86 1.54 4.59 19.40
N VAL A 87 1.82 5.81 19.86
CA VAL A 87 3.13 6.46 19.75
C VAL A 87 3.79 6.50 21.12
N GLY A 88 4.94 5.84 21.24
CA GLY A 88 5.81 5.84 22.42
C GLY A 88 7.00 6.80 22.26
N LYS A 89 7.96 6.69 23.18
CA LYS A 89 9.16 7.53 23.23
C LYS A 89 10.04 7.46 21.95
N ASP A 90 9.98 6.35 21.23
CA ASP A 90 10.83 6.06 20.05
C ASP A 90 10.02 6.09 18.73
N GLY A 91 8.77 6.56 18.76
CA GLY A 91 7.85 6.55 17.61
C GLY A 91 6.72 5.53 17.77
N VAL A 92 6.17 5.05 16.65
CA VAL A 92 5.06 4.07 16.64
C VAL A 92 5.51 2.78 17.34
N ILE A 93 4.78 2.37 18.37
CA ILE A 93 5.05 1.13 19.11
C ILE A 93 4.83 -0.06 18.18
N GLY A 94 5.76 -1.00 18.16
CA GLY A 94 5.70 -2.17 17.25
C GLY A 94 6.39 -1.93 15.90
N GLY A 95 6.93 -0.73 15.65
CA GLY A 95 7.91 -0.51 14.58
C GLY A 95 7.41 -0.89 13.18
N ILE A 96 8.26 -1.57 12.42
CA ILE A 96 7.98 -1.99 11.05
C ILE A 96 7.02 -3.19 11.02
N GLU A 97 6.98 -3.98 12.08
CA GLU A 97 6.14 -5.17 12.23
C GLU A 97 4.64 -4.81 12.24
N ARG A 98 4.27 -3.55 12.49
CA ARG A 98 2.90 -3.06 12.30
C ARG A 98 2.33 -3.35 10.93
N PHE A 99 3.16 -3.32 9.88
CA PHE A 99 2.69 -3.59 8.52
C PHE A 99 2.21 -5.02 8.30
N GLU A 100 2.49 -5.97 9.20
CA GLU A 100 1.91 -7.32 9.17
C GLU A 100 0.39 -7.30 9.39
N GLU A 101 -0.14 -6.33 10.16
CA GLU A 101 -1.58 -6.17 10.40
C GLU A 101 -2.36 -5.93 9.09
N ALA A 102 -1.68 -5.44 8.04
CA ALA A 102 -2.28 -5.23 6.72
C ALA A 102 -2.83 -6.53 6.10
N ASP A 103 -2.33 -7.70 6.52
CA ASP A 103 -2.78 -9.00 6.04
C ASP A 103 -3.64 -9.74 7.08
N THR A 104 -4.44 -8.98 7.84
CA THR A 104 -5.41 -9.51 8.81
C THR A 104 -6.83 -9.04 8.50
N GLU A 105 -7.81 -9.89 8.76
CA GLU A 105 -9.24 -9.56 8.59
C GLU A 105 -9.65 -8.30 9.35
N GLU A 106 -9.10 -8.11 10.55
CA GLU A 106 -9.52 -7.03 11.44
C GLU A 106 -8.96 -5.66 11.03
N TYR A 107 -7.77 -5.62 10.41
CA TYR A 107 -7.03 -4.36 10.25
C TYR A 107 -6.68 -4.00 8.79
N TRP A 108 -6.84 -4.89 7.81
CA TRP A 108 -6.38 -4.64 6.43
C TRP A 108 -6.86 -3.29 5.84
N GLU A 109 -8.10 -2.89 6.11
CA GLU A 109 -8.68 -1.63 5.61
C GLU A 109 -7.89 -0.39 6.07
N LYS A 110 -7.21 -0.48 7.23
CA LYS A 110 -6.37 0.59 7.78
C LYS A 110 -5.10 0.82 6.98
N TYR A 111 -4.68 -0.19 6.23
CA TYR A 111 -3.50 -0.19 5.37
C TYR A 111 -3.86 -0.04 3.89
N TRP A 112 -5.15 0.12 3.57
CA TRP A 112 -5.62 0.38 2.22
C TRP A 112 -5.65 1.89 1.92
N VAL A 113 -5.29 2.25 0.68
CA VAL A 113 -5.33 3.64 0.20
C VAL A 113 -6.23 3.71 -1.03
N PRO A 114 -7.26 4.56 -1.06
CA PRO A 114 -8.17 4.66 -2.20
C PRO A 114 -7.48 5.25 -3.45
N PRO A 115 -7.80 4.72 -4.65
CA PRO A 115 -7.26 5.20 -5.90
C PRO A 115 -7.79 6.61 -6.18
N SER A 116 -6.89 7.54 -6.44
CA SER A 116 -7.25 8.96 -6.63
C SER A 116 -6.22 9.74 -7.48
N TRP A 117 -5.47 9.03 -8.32
CA TRP A 117 -4.41 9.56 -9.20
C TRP A 117 -4.38 8.84 -10.55
#